data_AF-A0A7I8MWN6-F1
#
_entry.id   AF-A0A7I8MWN6-F1
#
_cell.length_a   1.000
_cell.length_b   1.000
_cell.length_c   1.000
_cell.angle_alpha   90.00
_cell.angle_beta   90.00
_cell.angle_gamma   90.00
#
_symmetry.space_group_name_H-M   'P 1'
#
loop_
_entity.id
_entity.type
_entity.pdbx_description
1 polymer ?
#
loop_
_entity_poly.entity_id
_entity_poly.type
_entity_poly.pdbx_seq_one_letter_code
_entity_poly.pdbx_strand_id
1 'polypeptide(L)'
;MKKFALFSIFLFTVMGMETVGAAPVVYDESINGDLLDSTPFHSSLFFTLGVGSNTFTGSAGHSGITDFDYLGVTIDTNHTLTDITLSISNITDNGTLRLFGIRFDDPDTIPGDASETFNRTSDLESLTFTRDDTESLLVPFSTGVFESVVPLTEGGYYFGMTSFSGTPLDASIDYTWTFDVTSVPLPSAVWLLGAGIIGLAMARKKKA
;
A
#
# COMPACT_ATOMS: atom_id res chain seq x y z
N MET A 1 22.41 16.03 -45.36
CA MET A 1 22.85 15.05 -44.33
C MET A 1 22.82 15.58 -42.88
N LYS A 2 23.28 16.80 -42.57
CA LYS A 2 23.30 17.32 -41.18
C LYS A 2 21.95 17.38 -40.42
N LYS A 3 20.81 17.50 -41.13
CA LYS A 3 19.46 17.59 -40.51
C LYS A 3 18.90 16.25 -40.00
N PHE A 4 19.46 15.12 -40.43
CA PHE A 4 18.98 13.79 -40.00
C PHE A 4 19.54 13.38 -38.63
N ALA A 5 20.76 13.80 -38.31
CA ALA A 5 21.39 13.49 -37.03
C ALA A 5 20.68 14.14 -35.82
N LEU A 6 20.15 15.36 -35.98
CA LEU A 6 19.43 16.05 -34.89
C LEU A 6 18.10 15.38 -34.53
N PHE A 7 17.42 14.77 -35.51
CA PHE A 7 16.11 14.14 -35.31
C PHE A 7 16.23 12.79 -34.58
N SER A 8 17.28 12.00 -34.86
CA SER A 8 17.55 10.76 -34.14
C SER A 8 17.93 10.99 -32.67
N ILE A 9 18.67 12.06 -32.37
CA ILE A 9 19.04 12.40 -30.99
C ILE A 9 17.79 12.76 -30.18
N PHE A 10 16.87 13.56 -30.75
CA PHE A 10 15.64 13.95 -30.07
C PHE A 10 14.71 12.75 -29.80
N LEU A 11 14.59 11.83 -30.76
CA LEU A 11 13.77 10.63 -30.59
C LEU A 11 14.32 9.70 -29.50
N PHE A 12 15.65 9.57 -29.39
CA PHE A 12 16.29 8.80 -28.32
C PHE A 12 16.11 9.45 -26.94
N THR A 13 16.16 10.78 -26.85
CA THR A 13 15.95 11.48 -25.57
C THR A 13 14.52 11.36 -25.06
N VAL A 14 13.51 11.33 -25.95
CA VAL A 14 12.10 11.15 -25.55
C VAL A 14 11.80 9.71 -25.13
N MET A 15 12.50 8.72 -25.68
CA MET A 15 12.35 7.31 -25.28
C MET A 15 13.03 6.97 -23.95
N GLY A 16 13.90 7.83 -23.44
CA GLY A 16 14.59 7.67 -22.16
C GLY A 16 13.97 8.44 -20.99
N MET A 17 12.73 8.94 -21.12
CA MET A 17 11.99 9.41 -19.96
C MET A 17 11.58 8.17 -19.14
N GLU A 18 12.53 7.65 -18.37
CA GLU A 18 12.20 6.74 -17.28
C GLU A 18 11.20 7.48 -16.39
N THR A 19 10.05 6.86 -16.16
CA THR A 19 9.16 7.30 -15.10
C THR A 19 9.97 7.24 -13.82
N VAL A 20 10.33 8.41 -13.28
CA VAL A 20 10.94 8.51 -11.95
C VAL A 20 9.83 8.14 -10.96
N GLY A 21 9.63 6.82 -10.79
CA GLY A 21 8.80 6.30 -9.72
C GLY A 21 9.49 6.58 -8.39
N ALA A 22 8.70 6.76 -7.33
CA ALA A 22 9.25 6.70 -5.98
C ALA A 22 9.99 5.37 -5.79
N ALA A 23 11.13 5.41 -5.10
CA ALA A 23 11.81 4.19 -4.69
C ALA A 23 10.96 3.48 -3.63
N PRO A 24 11.03 2.13 -3.53
CA PRO A 24 10.35 1.42 -2.48
C PRO A 24 10.69 1.97 -1.09
N VAL A 25 9.67 2.12 -0.26
CA VAL A 25 9.80 2.58 1.12
C VAL A 25 10.29 1.43 1.99
N VAL A 26 11.27 1.71 2.85
CA VAL A 26 11.70 0.79 3.92
C VAL A 26 11.64 1.59 5.23
N TYR A 27 10.70 1.24 6.10
CA TYR A 27 10.47 1.88 7.39
C TYR A 27 10.66 0.89 8.51
N ASP A 28 11.41 1.29 9.54
CA ASP A 28 11.66 0.49 10.74
C ASP A 28 11.45 1.37 11.96
N GLU A 29 10.41 1.10 12.76
CA GLU A 29 10.08 1.91 13.94
C GLU A 29 11.22 2.01 14.95
N SER A 30 12.06 0.98 15.04
CA SER A 30 13.22 0.99 15.94
C SER A 30 14.29 2.00 15.55
N ILE A 31 14.26 2.46 14.29
CA ILE A 31 15.21 3.43 13.71
C ILE A 31 14.52 4.78 13.45
N ASN A 32 13.31 4.74 12.90
CA ASN A 32 12.60 5.90 12.36
C ASN A 32 11.64 6.55 13.37
N GLY A 33 11.36 5.88 14.48
CA GLY A 33 10.38 6.30 15.47
C GLY A 33 9.04 5.60 15.28
N ASP A 34 8.21 5.75 16.29
CA ASP A 34 6.93 5.08 16.40
C ASP A 34 5.94 5.47 15.28
N LEU A 35 5.04 4.56 14.92
CA LEU A 35 3.89 4.91 14.09
C LEU A 35 2.84 5.65 14.93
N LEU A 36 1.74 6.03 14.27
CA LEU A 36 0.79 6.96 14.87
C LEU A 36 -0.12 6.25 15.85
N ASP A 37 0.00 6.62 17.12
CA ASP A 37 -0.57 5.90 18.26
C ASP A 37 -1.99 6.35 18.70
N SER A 38 -2.65 7.24 17.94
CA SER A 38 -3.94 7.80 18.39
C SER A 38 -4.92 8.25 17.31
N THR A 39 -6.20 8.15 17.67
CA THR A 39 -7.33 8.75 16.94
C THR A 39 -7.56 10.19 17.44
N PRO A 40 -8.12 11.08 16.60
CA PRO A 40 -8.70 10.79 15.29
C PRO A 40 -7.60 10.67 14.21
N PHE A 41 -7.80 9.77 13.24
CA PHE A 41 -6.86 9.28 12.19
C PHE A 41 -6.31 10.37 11.24
N HIS A 42 -5.91 11.53 11.75
CA HIS A 42 -5.65 12.74 10.96
C HIS A 42 -4.20 13.21 10.97
N SER A 43 -3.26 12.46 11.57
CA SER A 43 -1.86 12.85 11.46
C SER A 43 -1.28 12.44 10.11
N SER A 44 -0.80 13.48 9.43
CA SER A 44 -0.08 13.64 8.17
C SER A 44 1.02 12.64 7.77
N LEU A 45 1.20 11.51 8.46
CA LEU A 45 2.23 10.54 8.09
C LEU A 45 1.70 9.59 7.02
N PHE A 46 1.85 10.02 5.77
CA PHE A 46 1.60 9.20 4.59
C PHE A 46 2.91 8.86 3.90
N PHE A 47 3.04 7.57 3.56
CA PHE A 47 4.14 7.08 2.73
C PHE A 47 3.64 6.89 1.30
N THR A 48 4.24 7.60 0.35
CA THR A 48 4.02 7.33 -1.08
C THR A 48 4.76 6.05 -1.46
N LEU A 49 4.02 5.00 -1.79
CA LEU A 49 4.61 3.71 -2.14
C LEU A 49 5.29 3.78 -3.51
N GLY A 50 6.54 3.32 -3.54
CA GLY A 50 7.33 3.19 -4.76
C GLY A 50 7.06 1.89 -5.50
N VAL A 51 7.41 1.85 -6.79
CA VAL A 51 7.34 0.61 -7.58
C VAL A 51 8.34 -0.41 -7.03
N GLY A 52 7.86 -1.61 -6.72
CA GLY A 52 8.61 -2.67 -6.05
C GLY A 52 8.01 -3.01 -4.70
N SER A 53 8.85 -3.57 -3.82
CA SER A 53 8.43 -4.09 -2.51
C SER A 53 8.71 -3.06 -1.42
N ASN A 54 7.65 -2.50 -0.84
CA ASN A 54 7.72 -1.51 0.23
C ASN A 54 7.52 -2.21 1.57
N THR A 55 8.40 -2.01 2.54
CA THR A 55 8.38 -2.72 3.82
C THR A 55 8.27 -1.78 5.01
N PHE A 56 7.46 -2.18 6.00
CA PHE A 56 7.26 -1.48 7.26
C PHE A 56 7.37 -2.49 8.39
N THR A 57 8.36 -2.31 9.27
CA THR A 57 8.61 -3.19 10.41
C THR A 57 8.44 -2.45 11.71
N GLY A 58 7.81 -3.10 12.68
CA GLY A 58 7.51 -2.49 13.96
C GLY A 58 7.11 -3.50 15.03
N SER A 59 6.63 -2.99 16.16
CA SER A 59 6.05 -3.80 17.22
C SER A 59 4.82 -3.13 17.83
N ALA A 60 3.69 -3.83 17.88
CA ALA A 60 2.53 -3.38 18.65
C ALA A 60 2.46 -4.13 19.98
N GLY A 61 1.97 -3.46 21.02
CA GLY A 61 1.69 -4.15 22.27
C GLY A 61 0.78 -3.40 23.23
N HIS A 62 0.50 -4.06 24.34
CA HIS A 62 -0.12 -3.46 25.49
C HIS A 62 0.68 -3.84 26.73
N SER A 63 1.27 -2.84 27.38
CA SER A 63 1.77 -2.96 28.75
C SER A 63 1.40 -1.68 29.51
N GLY A 64 0.12 -1.59 29.90
CA GLY A 64 -0.45 -0.44 30.62
C GLY A 64 -1.07 0.64 29.72
N ILE A 65 -0.46 0.96 28.58
CA ILE A 65 -1.04 1.77 27.51
C ILE A 65 -1.16 0.88 26.27
N THR A 66 -2.30 0.95 25.58
CA THR A 66 -2.48 0.27 24.30
C THR A 66 -1.75 1.06 23.23
N ASP A 67 -0.83 0.39 22.56
CA ASP A 67 -0.14 0.87 21.38
C ASP A 67 -0.95 0.48 20.13
N PHE A 68 -1.26 1.46 19.31
CA PHE A 68 -1.98 1.33 18.05
C PHE A 68 -1.11 1.81 16.90
N ASP A 69 -0.59 0.87 16.12
CA ASP A 69 0.15 1.23 14.91
C ASP A 69 -0.79 1.52 13.76
N TYR A 70 -0.89 2.79 13.36
CA TYR A 70 -1.57 3.18 12.14
C TYR A 70 -0.57 3.60 11.05
N LEU A 71 -0.62 2.87 9.93
CA LEU A 71 0.17 3.11 8.73
C LEU A 71 -0.70 3.72 7.62
N GLY A 72 -0.44 4.99 7.28
CA GLY A 72 -1.02 5.65 6.12
C GLY A 72 -0.13 5.51 4.88
N VAL A 73 -0.67 5.03 3.77
CA VAL A 73 0.06 4.92 2.51
C VAL A 73 -0.70 5.58 1.36
N THR A 74 0.03 6.01 0.34
CA THR A 74 -0.53 6.56 -0.89
C THR A 74 0.03 5.81 -2.10
N ILE A 75 -0.86 5.41 -3.00
CA ILE A 75 -0.52 4.82 -4.29
C ILE A 75 -0.65 5.93 -5.33
N ASP A 76 0.46 6.29 -5.97
CA ASP A 76 0.49 7.29 -7.03
C ASP A 76 -0.29 6.86 -8.28
N THR A 77 -0.65 7.85 -9.09
CA THR A 77 -1.27 7.60 -10.39
C THR A 77 -0.41 6.69 -11.26
N ASN A 78 -1.04 5.77 -11.99
CA ASN A 78 -0.38 4.75 -12.82
C ASN A 78 0.41 3.69 -12.03
N HIS A 79 0.17 3.55 -10.74
CA HIS A 79 0.63 2.40 -9.97
C HIS A 79 -0.55 1.55 -9.50
N THR A 80 -0.26 0.30 -9.15
CA THR A 80 -1.23 -0.62 -8.55
C THR A 80 -0.51 -1.46 -7.52
N LEU A 81 -1.04 -1.45 -6.29
CA LEU A 81 -0.64 -2.37 -5.25
C LEU A 81 -1.23 -3.74 -5.60
N THR A 82 -0.37 -4.69 -5.91
CA THR A 82 -0.76 -6.03 -6.38
C THR A 82 -0.82 -7.06 -5.28
N ASP A 83 -0.03 -6.87 -4.23
CA ASP A 83 0.05 -7.78 -3.09
C ASP A 83 0.24 -7.01 -1.79
N ILE A 84 -0.40 -7.52 -0.73
CA ILE A 84 -0.19 -7.07 0.63
C ILE A 84 0.11 -8.30 1.48
N THR A 85 1.31 -8.32 2.05
CA THR A 85 1.76 -9.38 2.92
C THR A 85 1.99 -8.84 4.34
N LEU A 86 1.37 -9.46 5.35
CA LEU A 86 1.64 -9.19 6.77
C LEU A 86 2.29 -10.43 7.39
N SER A 87 3.51 -10.26 7.90
CA SER A 87 4.20 -11.28 8.70
C SER A 87 4.18 -10.89 10.16
N ILE A 88 3.78 -11.82 11.04
CA ILE A 88 3.75 -11.59 12.50
C ILE A 88 4.70 -12.58 13.18
N SER A 89 5.48 -12.08 14.13
CA SER A 89 6.45 -12.86 14.89
C SER A 89 6.53 -12.43 16.36
N ASN A 90 7.33 -13.15 17.14
CA ASN A 90 7.66 -12.85 18.55
C ASN A 90 6.45 -12.55 19.45
N ILE A 91 5.36 -13.27 19.23
CA ILE A 91 4.12 -13.02 19.96
C ILE A 91 4.29 -13.43 21.42
N THR A 92 4.33 -12.44 22.31
CA THR A 92 4.28 -12.62 23.75
C THR A 92 2.86 -12.34 24.20
N ASP A 93 2.23 -13.30 24.88
CA ASP A 93 0.80 -13.24 25.24
C ASP A 93 0.57 -14.11 26.47
N ASN A 94 -0.35 -13.70 27.34
CA ASN A 94 -0.78 -14.45 28.52
C ASN A 94 -1.82 -15.56 28.21
N GLY A 95 -2.15 -15.77 26.94
CA GLY A 95 -3.00 -16.85 26.46
C GLY A 95 -4.43 -16.42 26.13
N THR A 96 -4.64 -15.14 25.83
CA THR A 96 -5.98 -14.61 25.54
C THR A 96 -6.11 -14.05 24.12
N LEU A 97 -7.32 -14.19 23.56
CA LEU A 97 -7.75 -13.77 22.21
C LEU A 97 -7.00 -12.56 21.65
N ARG A 98 -6.36 -12.76 20.50
CA ARG A 98 -5.69 -11.75 19.68
C ARG A 98 -6.69 -11.18 18.68
N LEU A 99 -6.76 -9.86 18.58
CA LEU A 99 -7.64 -9.17 17.64
C LEU A 99 -6.75 -8.33 16.72
N PHE A 100 -6.91 -8.50 15.42
CA PHE A 100 -6.29 -7.70 14.37
C PHE A 100 -7.40 -7.14 13.50
N GLY A 101 -7.17 -6.03 12.80
CA GLY A 101 -8.13 -5.51 11.85
C GLY A 101 -7.44 -4.68 10.80
N ILE A 102 -7.60 -5.06 9.54
CA ILE A 102 -7.27 -4.19 8.40
C ILE A 102 -8.49 -3.32 8.16
N ARG A 103 -8.30 -2.01 8.16
CA ARG A 103 -9.37 -1.06 7.87
C ARG A 103 -9.01 -0.23 6.65
N PHE A 104 -9.72 -0.43 5.55
CA PHE A 104 -9.60 0.41 4.37
C PHE A 104 -10.52 1.62 4.52
N ASP A 105 -9.98 2.73 5.01
CA ASP A 105 -10.69 4.00 4.97
C ASP A 105 -10.23 4.80 3.76
N ASP A 106 -11.19 5.32 2.98
CA ASP A 106 -10.92 6.44 2.09
C ASP A 106 -10.72 7.69 2.99
N PRO A 107 -9.56 8.39 2.89
CA PRO A 107 -9.26 9.54 3.73
C PRO A 107 -10.27 10.68 3.61
N ASP A 108 -11.06 10.74 2.52
CA ASP A 108 -12.08 11.76 2.31
C ASP A 108 -13.45 11.38 2.92
N THR A 109 -13.66 10.12 3.31
CA THR A 109 -14.82 9.73 4.12
C THR A 109 -14.56 9.99 5.60
N ILE A 110 -15.37 10.89 6.19
CA ILE A 110 -15.29 11.24 7.62
C ILE A 110 -15.34 9.94 8.47
N PRO A 111 -14.31 9.66 9.28
CA PRO A 111 -14.33 8.55 10.22
C PRO A 111 -15.37 8.86 11.31
N GLY A 112 -16.60 8.37 11.13
CA GLY A 112 -17.71 8.74 12.00
C GLY A 112 -18.75 7.65 12.27
N ASP A 113 -18.81 6.56 11.50
CA ASP A 113 -19.87 5.56 11.72
C ASP A 113 -19.54 4.12 11.28
N ALA A 114 -18.30 3.80 10.89
CA ALA A 114 -17.90 2.42 10.59
C ALA A 114 -17.36 1.73 11.86
N SER A 115 -18.26 1.46 12.81
CA SER A 115 -18.06 0.46 13.86
C SER A 115 -18.63 -0.85 13.35
N GLU A 116 -17.86 -1.60 12.57
CA GLU A 116 -18.19 -3.00 12.32
C GLU A 116 -17.43 -3.88 13.30
N THR A 117 -18.20 -4.63 14.09
CA THR A 117 -17.72 -5.73 14.93
C THR A 117 -18.07 -7.00 14.18
N PHE A 118 -17.11 -7.87 13.85
CA PHE A 118 -17.46 -9.14 13.19
C PHE A 118 -16.96 -10.42 13.86
N ASN A 119 -17.85 -11.41 13.83
CA ASN A 119 -17.80 -12.69 14.52
C ASN A 119 -17.11 -13.77 13.66
N ARG A 120 -16.00 -14.30 14.21
CA ARG A 120 -15.46 -15.66 14.11
C ARG A 120 -16.14 -16.65 13.13
N THR A 121 -15.38 -17.12 12.13
CA THR A 121 -15.51 -18.47 11.54
C THR A 121 -14.13 -19.12 11.39
N SER A 122 -14.07 -20.41 11.66
CA SER A 122 -12.90 -21.13 12.19
C SER A 122 -11.94 -21.76 11.19
N ASP A 123 -12.02 -21.43 9.89
CA ASP A 123 -11.26 -22.16 8.87
C ASP A 123 -10.54 -21.15 7.95
N LEU A 124 -9.23 -20.99 8.13
CA LEU A 124 -8.37 -20.03 7.40
C LEU A 124 -7.33 -20.77 6.55
N GLU A 125 -7.64 -21.02 5.29
CA GLU A 125 -6.62 -21.37 4.27
C GLU A 125 -6.53 -20.33 3.14
N SER A 126 -7.51 -19.45 2.98
CA SER A 126 -7.38 -18.23 2.18
C SER A 126 -8.47 -17.22 2.58
N LEU A 127 -8.13 -15.94 2.61
CA LEU A 127 -9.11 -14.88 2.80
C LEU A 127 -9.05 -13.95 1.60
N THR A 128 -10.18 -13.77 0.92
CA THR A 128 -10.30 -12.87 -0.23
C THR A 128 -11.15 -11.68 0.23
N PHE A 129 -10.60 -10.47 0.18
CA PHE A 129 -11.34 -9.25 0.48
C PHE A 129 -12.14 -8.79 -0.74
N THR A 130 -13.38 -8.36 -0.56
CA THR A 130 -14.15 -7.66 -1.60
C THR A 130 -14.30 -6.18 -1.22
N ARG A 131 -14.18 -5.30 -2.23
CA ARG A 131 -14.01 -3.84 -2.13
C ARG A 131 -15.15 -3.07 -1.43
N ASP A 132 -16.24 -3.72 -1.02
CA ASP A 132 -17.46 -3.05 -0.53
C ASP A 132 -17.72 -3.21 0.97
N ASP A 133 -16.84 -3.90 1.70
CA ASP A 133 -17.09 -4.24 3.09
C ASP A 133 -15.96 -3.69 4.00
N THR A 134 -16.32 -2.81 4.94
CA THR A 134 -15.45 -2.38 6.06
C THR A 134 -15.34 -3.50 7.10
N GLU A 135 -14.84 -4.68 6.73
CA GLU A 135 -14.83 -5.82 7.65
C GLU A 135 -13.62 -5.79 8.60
N SER A 136 -13.89 -5.70 9.90
CA SER A 136 -12.90 -6.04 10.94
C SER A 136 -12.80 -7.57 11.06
N LEU A 137 -11.66 -8.15 10.69
CA LEU A 137 -11.48 -9.61 10.74
C LEU A 137 -10.82 -10.09 12.04
N LEU A 138 -11.57 -10.77 12.91
CA LEU A 138 -11.04 -11.31 14.17
C LEU A 138 -10.45 -12.74 13.99
N VAL A 139 -9.13 -12.84 13.84
CA VAL A 139 -8.41 -14.13 13.71
C VAL A 139 -7.50 -14.39 14.92
N PRO A 140 -7.64 -15.54 15.62
CA PRO A 140 -6.64 -15.98 16.59
C PRO A 140 -5.35 -16.41 15.86
N PHE A 141 -4.27 -15.65 16.02
CA PHE A 141 -3.00 -15.93 15.34
C PHE A 141 -2.16 -17.00 16.05
N SER A 142 -1.57 -17.88 15.25
CA SER A 142 -0.21 -18.39 15.47
C SER A 142 0.75 -17.59 14.57
N THR A 143 2.07 -17.63 14.81
CA THR A 143 3.06 -17.02 13.89
C THR A 143 2.78 -17.43 12.44
N GLY A 144 2.79 -16.49 11.50
CA GLY A 144 2.41 -16.78 10.12
C GLY A 144 2.45 -15.58 9.19
N VAL A 145 2.15 -15.85 7.92
CA VAL A 145 2.09 -14.87 6.84
C VAL A 145 0.64 -14.78 6.35
N PHE A 146 0.11 -13.58 6.29
CA PHE A 146 -1.17 -13.26 5.70
C PHE A 146 -0.94 -12.57 4.35
N GLU A 147 -1.61 -13.03 3.29
CA GLU A 147 -1.50 -12.49 1.92
C GLU A 147 -2.88 -12.06 1.40
N SER A 148 -2.97 -10.88 0.80
CA SER A 148 -4.16 -10.39 0.08
C SER A 148 -3.82 -10.09 -1.38
N VAL A 149 -4.62 -10.64 -2.31
CA VAL A 149 -4.40 -10.54 -3.77
C VAL A 149 -5.35 -9.53 -4.44
N VAL A 150 -5.92 -8.59 -3.68
CA VAL A 150 -6.86 -7.62 -4.24
C VAL A 150 -6.07 -6.41 -4.73
N PRO A 151 -5.99 -6.18 -6.06
CA PRO A 151 -5.25 -5.05 -6.56
C PRO A 151 -5.91 -3.73 -6.14
N LEU A 152 -5.17 -2.89 -5.41
CA LEU A 152 -5.60 -1.53 -5.06
C LEU A 152 -5.00 -0.53 -6.05
N THR A 153 -5.85 0.34 -6.58
CA THR A 153 -5.47 1.37 -7.57
C THR A 153 -4.92 2.61 -6.88
N GLU A 154 -4.73 3.70 -7.63
CA GLU A 154 -4.37 5.01 -7.07
C GLU A 154 -5.33 5.43 -5.94
N GLY A 155 -4.78 6.00 -4.86
CA GLY A 155 -5.54 6.39 -3.68
C GLY A 155 -4.73 6.44 -2.40
N GLY A 156 -5.32 6.99 -1.35
CA GLY A 156 -4.83 6.91 0.03
C GLY A 156 -5.49 5.74 0.75
N TYR A 157 -4.71 5.01 1.53
CA TYR A 157 -5.17 3.85 2.29
C TYR A 157 -4.57 3.89 3.70
N TYR A 158 -5.34 3.40 4.67
CA TYR A 158 -4.86 3.18 6.02
C TYR A 158 -4.76 1.68 6.30
N PHE A 159 -3.76 1.31 7.08
CA PHE A 159 -3.55 -0.02 7.60
C PHE A 159 -3.35 0.12 9.10
N GLY A 160 -4.24 -0.48 9.88
CA GLY A 160 -4.13 -0.50 11.33
C GLY A 160 -3.57 -1.82 11.79
N MET A 161 -2.76 -1.78 12.83
CA MET A 161 -2.48 -2.93 13.65
C MET A 161 -2.77 -2.60 15.10
N THR A 162 -3.39 -3.56 15.77
CA THR A 162 -3.69 -3.48 17.18
C THR A 162 -3.53 -4.86 17.76
N SER A 163 -3.18 -4.92 19.04
CA SER A 163 -3.10 -6.16 19.80
C SER A 163 -3.86 -5.97 21.10
N PHE A 164 -4.75 -6.90 21.40
CA PHE A 164 -5.45 -6.98 22.68
C PHE A 164 -5.31 -8.40 23.20
N SER A 165 -5.13 -8.59 24.50
CA SER A 165 -5.12 -9.92 25.12
C SER A 165 -5.66 -9.92 26.56
N GLY A 166 -6.94 -10.24 26.76
CA GLY A 166 -7.42 -10.68 28.09
C GLY A 166 -7.23 -9.72 29.27
N THR A 167 -7.26 -10.27 30.48
CA THR A 167 -7.06 -9.52 31.73
C THR A 167 -6.02 -10.22 32.59
N PRO A 168 -4.85 -9.60 32.87
CA PRO A 168 -4.41 -8.28 32.37
C PRO A 168 -4.24 -8.24 30.85
N LEU A 169 -4.40 -7.08 30.22
CA LEU A 169 -4.03 -6.88 28.82
C LEU A 169 -2.50 -6.90 28.78
N ASP A 170 -1.89 -8.00 28.35
CA ASP A 170 -0.43 -8.09 28.21
C ASP A 170 -0.15 -8.91 26.95
N ALA A 171 0.03 -8.20 25.84
CA ALA A 171 0.48 -8.80 24.59
C ALA A 171 1.48 -7.88 23.88
N SER A 172 2.44 -8.49 23.21
CA SER A 172 3.39 -7.83 22.32
C SER A 172 3.53 -8.66 21.06
N ILE A 173 3.52 -8.02 19.91
CA ILE A 173 3.70 -8.64 18.60
C ILE A 173 4.72 -7.84 17.80
N ASP A 174 5.63 -8.54 17.12
CA ASP A 174 6.47 -7.93 16.10
C ASP A 174 5.82 -8.17 14.75
N TYR A 175 5.87 -7.17 13.87
CA TYR A 175 5.20 -7.24 12.59
C TYR A 175 6.06 -6.73 11.44
N THR A 176 5.72 -7.19 10.24
CA THR A 176 6.29 -6.71 8.98
C THR A 176 5.20 -6.65 7.94
N TRP A 177 4.83 -5.44 7.53
CA TRP A 177 4.00 -5.22 6.35
C TRP A 177 4.89 -5.13 5.11
N THR A 178 4.47 -5.78 4.04
CA THR A 178 5.07 -5.70 2.72
C THR A 178 3.99 -5.37 1.70
N PHE A 179 4.24 -4.33 0.91
CA PHE A 179 3.33 -3.83 -0.12
C PHE A 179 4.04 -3.87 -1.47
N ASP A 180 3.61 -4.77 -2.35
CA ASP A 180 4.19 -4.90 -3.69
C ASP A 180 3.41 -4.06 -4.70
N VAL A 181 4.07 -3.05 -5.25
CA VAL A 181 3.48 -2.10 -6.19
C VAL A 181 4.09 -2.28 -7.57
N THR A 182 3.24 -2.32 -8.59
CA THR A 182 3.64 -2.41 -10.00
C THR A 182 3.19 -1.17 -10.77
N SER A 183 3.92 -0.84 -11.84
CA SER A 183 3.52 0.21 -12.78
C SER A 183 2.42 -0.28 -13.72
N VAL A 184 1.37 0.53 -13.88
CA VAL A 184 0.31 0.34 -14.88
C VAL A 184 0.72 1.06 -16.16
N PRO A 185 0.91 0.36 -17.29
CA PRO A 185 1.24 1.01 -18.56
C PRO A 185 0.11 1.96 -18.99
N LEU A 186 0.45 3.20 -19.33
CA LEU A 186 -0.48 4.17 -19.92
C LEU A 186 -0.92 3.72 -21.33
N PRO A 187 -2.14 3.22 -21.54
CA PRO A 187 -2.53 2.63 -22.83
C PRO A 187 -2.58 3.66 -23.96
N SER A 188 -2.93 4.91 -23.61
CA SER A 188 -3.20 5.98 -24.58
C SER A 188 -1.96 6.72 -25.07
N ALA A 189 -0.86 6.71 -24.31
CA ALA A 189 0.36 7.45 -24.66
C ALA A 189 1.00 6.91 -25.95
N VAL A 190 0.98 5.59 -26.14
CA VAL A 190 1.51 4.93 -27.35
C VAL A 190 0.70 5.31 -28.58
N TRP A 191 -0.63 5.32 -28.47
CA TRP A 191 -1.51 5.67 -29.59
C TRP A 191 -1.44 7.16 -29.93
N LEU A 192 -1.39 8.04 -28.93
CA LEU A 192 -1.22 9.49 -29.12
C LEU A 192 0.12 9.81 -29.77
N LEU A 193 1.20 9.18 -29.31
CA LEU A 193 2.52 9.33 -29.91
C LEU A 193 2.51 8.84 -31.37
N GLY A 194 1.94 7.65 -31.61
CA GLY A 194 1.78 7.09 -32.95
C GLY A 194 1.00 8.02 -33.88
N ALA A 195 -0.15 8.53 -33.43
CA ALA A 195 -0.97 9.48 -34.19
C ALA A 195 -0.22 10.79 -34.46
N GLY A 196 0.54 11.31 -33.49
CA GLY A 196 1.38 12.50 -33.65
C GLY A 196 2.47 12.33 -34.70
N ILE A 197 3.16 11.18 -34.71
CA ILE A 197 4.19 10.84 -35.70
C ILE A 197 3.59 10.76 -37.10
N ILE A 198 2.44 10.08 -37.25
CA ILE A 198 1.72 9.95 -38.52
C ILE A 198 1.29 11.32 -39.04
N GLY A 199 0.71 12.17 -38.19
CA GLY A 199 0.29 13.52 -38.53
C GLY A 199 1.46 14.39 -39.02
N LEU A 200 2.60 14.34 -38.33
CA LEU A 200 3.82 15.05 -38.72
C LEU A 200 4.37 14.57 -40.08
N ALA A 201 4.32 13.26 -40.35
CA ALA A 201 4.75 12.69 -41.61
C ALA A 201 3.87 13.15 -42.78
N MET A 202 2.54 13.19 -42.60
CA MET A 202 1.60 13.67 -43.61
C MET A 202 1.75 15.17 -43.88
N ALA A 203 1.96 15.98 -42.85
CA ALA A 203 2.16 17.42 -43.00
C ALA A 203 3.41 17.76 -43.82
N ARG A 204 4.48 16.93 -43.73
CA ARG A 204 5.68 17.09 -44.57
C ARG A 204 5.42 16.80 -46.05
N LYS A 205 4.59 15.81 -46.38
CA LYS A 205 4.27 15.47 -47.78
C LYS A 205 3.51 16.56 -48.52
N LYS A 206 2.74 17.40 -47.83
CA LYS A 206 1.97 18.49 -48.46
C LYS A 206 2.81 19.73 -48.84
N LYS A 207 4.05 19.83 -48.36
CA LYS A 207 4.94 20.98 -48.63
C LYS A 207 6.01 20.71 -49.69
N ALA A 208 6.08 19.47 -50.20
CA ALA A 208 6.95 19.08 -51.32
C ALA A 208 6.08 18.93 -52.57
#